data_AF-A0A950KKN8-F1
#
_entry.id   AF-A0A950KKN8-F1
#
_cell.length_a   1.000
_cell.length_b   1.000
_cell.length_c   1.000
_cell.angle_alpha   90.00
_cell.angle_beta   90.00
_cell.angle_gamma   90.00
#
_symmetry.space_group_name_H-M   'P 1'
#
loop_
_entity.id
_entity.type
_entity.pdbx_description
1 polymer ?
#
loop_
_entity_poly.entity_id
_entity_poly.type
_entity_poly.pdbx_seq_one_letter_code
_entity_poly.pdbx_strand_id
1 'polypeptide(L)'
;SALYAMSRNLGGSVGIAIMATYVSRHQQIHQAYLSRHLGAADPVYQQRLRETAQGIGGPGATASAFGHLYRELLNQATILAYHDAFMLLSLIMAAGAACTLLLPANRPRAAGPEAAAH
;
A
#
# COMPACT_ATOMS: atom_id res chain seq x y z
N SER A 1 -26.83 5.57 18.78
CA SER A 1 -25.88 6.55 18.20
C SER A 1 -24.44 6.42 18.72
N ALA A 2 -24.18 6.27 20.02
CA ALA A 2 -22.80 6.12 20.54
C ALA A 2 -22.07 4.83 20.08
N LEU A 3 -22.75 3.67 20.09
CA LEU A 3 -22.18 2.40 19.64
C LEU A 3 -21.81 2.39 18.14
N TYR A 4 -22.61 3.06 17.31
CA TYR A 4 -22.32 3.22 15.87
C TYR A 4 -21.09 4.11 15.63
N ALA A 5 -20.98 5.22 16.37
CA ALA A 5 -19.79 6.07 16.29
C ALA A 5 -18.52 5.34 16.76
N MET A 6 -18.61 4.57 17.85
CA MET A 6 -17.49 3.79 18.39
C MET A 6 -17.05 2.69 17.44
N SER A 7 -17.98 1.91 16.89
CA SER A 7 -17.66 0.87 15.89
C SER A 7 -17.00 1.44 14.64
N ARG A 8 -17.45 2.62 14.15
CA ARG A 8 -16.80 3.31 13.03
C ARG A 8 -15.39 3.77 13.33
N ASN A 9 -15.18 4.41 14.50
CA ASN A 9 -13.84 4.88 14.90
C ASN A 9 -12.88 3.70 15.12
N LEU A 10 -13.34 2.63 15.76
CA LEU A 10 -12.56 1.41 15.96
C LEU A 10 -12.24 0.74 14.61
N GLY A 11 -13.22 0.61 13.73
CA GLY A 11 -13.03 0.04 12.38
C GLY A 11 -12.04 0.86 11.54
N GLY A 12 -12.09 2.20 11.62
CA GLY A 12 -11.13 3.08 10.97
C GLY A 12 -9.70 2.84 11.45
N SER A 13 -9.47 2.86 12.77
CA SER A 13 -8.13 2.65 13.35
C SER A 13 -7.59 1.24 13.08
N VAL A 14 -8.43 0.21 13.19
CA VAL A 14 -8.04 -1.18 12.88
C VAL A 14 -7.69 -1.33 11.40
N GLY A 15 -8.49 -0.74 10.50
CA GLY A 15 -8.21 -0.74 9.07
C GLY A 15 -6.87 -0.08 8.72
N ILE A 16 -6.57 1.08 9.34
CA ILE A 16 -5.29 1.77 9.15
C ILE A 16 -4.12 0.91 9.66
N ALA A 17 -4.24 0.29 10.83
CA ALA A 17 -3.18 -0.55 11.39
C ALA A 17 -2.90 -1.80 10.54
N ILE A 18 -3.95 -2.45 10.05
CA ILE A 18 -3.84 -3.58 9.12
C ILE A 18 -3.13 -3.11 7.84
N MET A 19 -3.52 -1.96 7.29
CA MET A 19 -2.91 -1.47 6.05
C MET A 19 -1.44 -1.07 6.23
N ALA A 20 -1.09 -0.42 7.34
CA ALA A 20 0.30 -0.12 7.67
C ALA A 20 1.14 -1.41 7.77
N THR A 21 0.59 -2.45 8.39
CA THR A 21 1.23 -3.77 8.47
C THR A 21 1.38 -4.40 7.09
N TYR A 22 0.35 -4.32 6.25
CA TYR A 22 0.35 -4.84 4.89
C TYR A 22 1.44 -4.19 4.04
N VAL A 23 1.50 -2.85 4.01
CA VAL A 23 2.54 -2.10 3.30
C VAL A 23 3.93 -2.50 3.81
N SER A 24 4.15 -2.58 5.13
CA SER A 24 5.45 -2.97 5.68
C SER A 24 5.89 -4.37 5.25
N ARG A 25 4.97 -5.35 5.26
CA ARG A 25 5.25 -6.71 4.81
C ARG A 25 5.54 -6.78 3.32
N HIS A 26 4.74 -6.11 2.49
CA HIS A 26 4.95 -6.09 1.05
C HIS A 26 6.24 -5.36 0.66
N GLN A 27 6.59 -4.28 1.37
CA GLN A 27 7.86 -3.59 1.16
C GLN A 27 9.05 -4.54 1.43
N GLN A 28 9.00 -5.34 2.49
CA GLN A 28 10.04 -6.33 2.77
C GLN A 28 10.14 -7.41 1.69
N ILE A 29 9.00 -7.87 1.17
CA ILE A 29 8.96 -8.84 0.06
C ILE A 29 9.60 -8.26 -1.20
N HIS A 30 9.18 -7.04 -1.59
CA HIS A 30 9.72 -6.36 -2.76
C HIS A 30 11.21 -6.05 -2.59
N GLN A 31 11.64 -5.62 -1.41
CA GLN A 31 13.05 -5.42 -1.11
C GLN A 31 13.85 -6.71 -1.26
N ALA A 32 13.35 -7.84 -0.75
CA ALA A 32 14.01 -9.14 -0.86
C ALA A 32 14.06 -9.65 -2.32
N TYR A 33 13.04 -9.35 -3.11
CA TYR A 33 13.01 -9.69 -4.53
C TYR A 33 14.00 -8.84 -5.34
N LEU A 34 13.98 -7.52 -5.11
CA LEU A 34 14.81 -6.57 -5.84
C LEU A 34 16.29 -6.71 -5.46
N SER A 35 16.59 -7.05 -4.20
CA SER A 35 17.98 -7.22 -3.73
C SER A 35 18.66 -8.44 -4.32
N ARG A 36 17.91 -9.47 -4.76
CA ARG A 36 18.46 -10.61 -5.52
C ARG A 36 19.12 -10.18 -6.83
N HIS A 37 18.69 -9.06 -7.40
CA HIS A 37 19.27 -8.48 -8.61
C HIS A 37 20.46 -7.55 -8.33
N LEU A 38 20.74 -7.22 -7.06
CA LEU A 38 21.96 -6.54 -6.63
C LEU A 38 23.12 -7.52 -6.39
N GLY A 39 23.15 -8.62 -7.14
CA GLY A 39 24.19 -9.64 -7.02
C GLY A 39 25.49 -9.22 -7.72
N ALA A 40 26.64 -9.63 -7.18
CA ALA A 40 27.92 -9.45 -7.85
C ALA A 40 27.98 -10.12 -9.25
N ALA A 41 27.07 -11.07 -9.50
CA ALA A 41 26.92 -11.80 -10.75
C ALA A 41 26.07 -11.08 -11.81
N ASP A 42 25.35 -10.00 -11.46
CA ASP A 42 24.55 -9.25 -12.43
C ASP A 42 25.44 -8.19 -13.14
N PRO A 43 25.75 -8.38 -14.43
CA PRO A 43 26.63 -7.46 -15.16
C PRO A 43 26.02 -6.07 -15.34
N VAL A 44 24.68 -5.96 -15.37
CA VAL A 44 23.98 -4.68 -15.49
C VAL A 44 24.15 -3.88 -14.20
N TYR A 45 23.99 -4.54 -13.05
CA TYR A 45 24.21 -3.90 -11.76
C TYR A 45 25.66 -3.43 -11.59
N GLN A 46 26.64 -4.26 -11.96
CA GLN A 46 28.06 -3.90 -11.91
C GLN A 46 28.38 -2.69 -12.80
N GLN A 47 27.79 -2.63 -13.99
CA GLN A 47 27.96 -1.49 -14.89
C GLN A 47 27.37 -0.22 -14.28
N ARG A 48 26.13 -0.27 -13.76
CA ARG A 48 25.49 0.88 -13.09
C ARG A 48 26.26 1.35 -11.87
N LEU A 49 26.79 0.42 -11.09
CA LEU A 49 27.63 0.74 -9.94
C LEU A 49 28.91 1.47 -10.35
N ARG A 50 29.58 1.00 -11.41
CA ARG A 50 30.78 1.65 -11.94
C ARG A 50 30.47 3.04 -12.49
N GLU A 51 29.41 3.19 -13.29
CA GLU A 51 28.93 4.47 -13.82
C GLU A 51 28.64 5.47 -12.68
N THR A 52 27.92 5.01 -11.64
CA THR A 52 27.58 5.83 -10.48
C THR A 52 28.83 6.21 -9.67
N ALA A 53 29.75 5.26 -9.45
CA ALA A 53 30.99 5.51 -8.73
C ALA A 53 31.90 6.49 -9.49
N GLN A 54 31.97 6.38 -10.82
CA GLN A 54 32.70 7.33 -11.66
C GLN A 54 32.12 8.75 -11.56
N GLY A 55 30.78 8.88 -11.53
CA GLY A 55 30.12 10.17 -11.35
C GLY A 55 30.34 10.80 -9.97
N ILE A 56 30.46 10.00 -8.91
CA ILE A 56 30.74 10.48 -7.55
C ILE A 56 32.22 10.92 -7.42
N GLY A 57 33.15 10.09 -7.92
CA GLY A 57 34.59 10.36 -7.87
C GLY A 57 35.20 10.34 -6.45
N GLY A 58 36.54 10.34 -6.40
CA GLY A 58 37.30 10.42 -5.15
C GLY A 58 37.39 9.12 -4.32
N PRO A 59 38.10 9.15 -3.18
CA PRO A 59 38.23 8.01 -2.28
C PRO A 59 36.86 7.58 -1.73
N GLY A 60 36.55 6.28 -1.82
CA GLY A 60 35.28 5.74 -1.30
C GLY A 60 34.09 5.85 -2.25
N ALA A 61 34.26 6.36 -3.47
CA ALA A 61 33.21 6.51 -4.48
C ALA A 61 32.37 5.23 -4.69
N THR A 62 33.00 4.06 -4.68
CA THR A 62 32.31 2.78 -4.85
C THR A 62 31.36 2.47 -3.68
N ALA A 63 31.79 2.69 -2.45
CA ALA A 63 30.95 2.48 -1.27
C ALA A 63 29.77 3.45 -1.25
N SER A 64 30.00 4.71 -1.61
CA SER A 64 28.93 5.71 -1.77
C SER A 64 27.94 5.30 -2.86
N ALA A 65 28.43 4.85 -4.03
CA ALA A 65 27.59 4.38 -5.13
C ALA A 65 26.70 3.19 -4.73
N PHE A 66 27.25 2.23 -3.97
CA PHE A 66 26.47 1.14 -3.38
C PHE A 66 25.34 1.66 -2.48
N GLY A 67 25.66 2.58 -1.58
CA GLY A 67 24.68 3.20 -0.69
C GLY A 67 23.56 3.93 -1.46
N HIS A 68 23.91 4.65 -2.52
CA HIS A 68 22.94 5.32 -3.39
C HIS A 68 22.00 4.34 -4.09
N LEU A 69 22.54 3.32 -4.76
CA LEU A 69 21.75 2.31 -5.47
C LEU A 69 20.87 1.50 -4.51
N TYR A 70 21.37 1.21 -3.31
CA TYR A 70 20.57 0.53 -2.30
C TYR A 70 19.41 1.39 -1.79
N ARG A 71 19.62 2.70 -1.65
CA ARG A 71 18.54 3.62 -1.25
C ARG A 71 17.47 3.74 -2.31
N GLU A 72 17.87 3.75 -3.57
CA GLU A 72 16.96 3.71 -4.71
C GLU A 72 16.14 2.41 -4.73
N LEU A 73 16.78 1.27 -4.47
CA LEU A 73 16.09 -0.01 -4.31
C LEU A 73 15.02 0.05 -3.21
N LEU A 74 15.35 0.61 -2.04
CA LEU A 74 14.38 0.75 -0.94
C LEU A 74 13.20 1.64 -1.34
N ASN A 75 13.46 2.71 -2.09
CA ASN A 75 12.42 3.58 -2.61
C ASN A 75 11.48 2.82 -3.56
N GLN A 76 12.03 2.07 -4.51
CA GLN A 76 11.26 1.24 -5.43
C GLN A 76 10.43 0.18 -4.70
N ALA A 77 11.02 -0.54 -3.76
CA ALA A 77 10.31 -1.53 -2.95
C ALA A 77 9.13 -0.91 -2.19
N THR A 78 9.29 0.33 -1.71
CA THR A 78 8.23 1.07 -1.03
C THR A 78 7.11 1.45 -2.01
N ILE A 79 7.45 1.97 -3.20
CA ILE A 79 6.47 2.32 -4.24
C ILE A 79 5.63 1.09 -4.63
N LEU A 80 6.26 -0.07 -4.87
CA LEU A 80 5.55 -1.30 -5.21
C LEU A 80 4.61 -1.76 -4.07
N ALA A 81 5.04 -1.65 -2.81
CA ALA A 81 4.19 -1.99 -1.67
C ALA A 81 2.95 -1.09 -1.55
N TYR A 82 3.09 0.21 -1.82
CA TYR A 82 1.96 1.13 -1.86
C TYR A 82 1.01 0.83 -3.03
N HIS A 83 1.54 0.45 -4.19
CA HIS A 83 0.73 0.02 -5.32
C HIS A 83 -0.13 -1.20 -4.95
N ASP A 84 0.45 -2.21 -4.30
CA ASP A 84 -0.28 -3.39 -3.84
C ASP A 84 -1.36 -3.03 -2.81
N ALA A 85 -1.06 -2.10 -1.90
CA ALA A 85 -2.00 -1.60 -0.91
C ALA A 85 -3.18 -0.87 -1.57
N PHE A 86 -2.91 -0.06 -2.59
CA PHE A 86 -3.94 0.66 -3.33
C PHE A 86 -4.86 -0.29 -4.09
N MET A 87 -4.30 -1.32 -4.74
CA MET A 87 -5.06 -2.38 -5.40
C MET A 87 -5.99 -3.11 -4.41
N LEU A 88 -5.49 -3.43 -3.21
CA LEU A 88 -6.31 -4.04 -2.16
C LEU A 88 -7.45 -3.12 -1.71
N LEU A 89 -7.19 -1.83 -1.48
CA LEU A 89 -8.23 -0.86 -1.13
C LEU A 89 -9.27 -0.71 -2.24
N SER A 90 -8.82 -0.64 -3.49
CA SER A 90 -9.69 -0.56 -4.65
C SER A 90 -10.64 -1.76 -4.70
N LEU A 91 -10.13 -2.97 -4.46
CA LEU A 91 -10.95 -4.18 -4.42
C LEU A 91 -11.98 -4.16 -3.27
N ILE A 92 -11.57 -3.72 -2.07
CA ILE A 92 -12.48 -3.60 -0.92
C ILE A 92 -13.59 -2.60 -1.22
N MET A 93 -13.26 -1.45 -1.81
CA MET A 93 -14.23 -0.43 -2.19
C MET A 93 -15.16 -0.92 -3.31
N ALA A 94 -14.61 -1.60 -4.33
CA ALA A 94 -15.39 -2.18 -5.41
C ALA A 94 -16.35 -3.26 -4.91
N ALA A 95 -15.92 -4.12 -3.99
CA ALA A 95 -16.77 -5.11 -3.34
C ALA A 95 -17.89 -4.45 -2.51
N GLY A 96 -17.57 -3.40 -1.76
CA GLY A 96 -18.55 -2.61 -1.03
C GLY A 96 -19.59 -1.98 -1.94
N ALA A 97 -19.16 -1.37 -3.05
CA ALA A 97 -20.05 -0.79 -4.06
C ALA A 97 -20.92 -1.85 -4.75
N ALA A 98 -20.35 -3.01 -5.08
CA ALA A 98 -21.12 -4.12 -5.64
C ALA A 98 -22.20 -4.59 -4.66
N CYS A 99 -21.86 -4.77 -3.38
CA CYS A 99 -22.82 -5.15 -2.34
C CYS A 99 -23.96 -4.14 -2.20
N THR A 100 -23.68 -2.83 -2.21
CA THR A 100 -24.74 -1.82 -2.10
C THR A 100 -25.64 -1.75 -3.32
N LEU A 101 -25.11 -2.00 -4.52
CA LEU A 101 -25.88 -2.03 -5.77
C LEU A 101 -26.73 -3.30 -5.92
N LEU A 102 -26.26 -4.43 -5.39
CA LEU A 102 -26.97 -5.72 -5.47
C LEU A 102 -28.04 -5.90 -4.38
N LEU A 103 -28.01 -5.09 -3.32
CA LEU A 103 -29.06 -5.12 -2.31
C LEU A 103 -30.37 -4.57 -2.90
N PRO A 104 -31.49 -5.31 -2.82
CA PRO A 104 -32.78 -4.83 -3.31
C PRO A 104 -33.14 -3.53 -2.59
N ALA A 105 -33.62 -2.54 -3.35
CA ALA A 105 -33.98 -1.23 -2.82
C ALA A 105 -34.87 -1.41 -1.57
N ASN A 106 -34.38 -0.92 -0.43
CA ASN A 106 -35.15 -0.89 0.80
C ASN A 106 -36.30 0.09 0.57
N ARG A 107 -37.44 -0.42 0.08
CA ARG A 107 -38.68 0.35 -0.01
C ARG A 107 -38.98 0.77 1.42
N PRO A 108 -38.87 2.06 1.78
CA PRO A 108 -39.32 2.49 3.09
C PRO A 108 -40.79 2.08 3.15
N ARG A 109 -41.13 1.20 4.10
CA ARG A 109 -42.52 0.85 4.39
C ARG A 109 -43.21 2.19 4.60
N ALA A 110 -44.10 2.54 3.66
CA ALA A 110 -44.88 3.77 3.72
C ALA A 110 -45.41 3.86 5.15
N ALA A 111 -45.09 4.96 5.84
CA ALA A 111 -45.66 5.23 7.14
C ALA A 111 -47.18 5.10 6.98
N GLY A 112 -47.74 4.07 7.60
CA GLY A 112 -49.19 3.88 7.60
C GLY A 112 -49.87 5.12 8.18
N PRO A 113 -51.08 5.44 7.74
CA PRO A 113 -51.80 6.63 8.16
C PRO A 113 -52.33 6.51 9.60
N GLU A 114 -51.45 6.37 10.59
CA GLU A 114 -51.79 6.32 12.02
C GLU A 114 -51.28 7.53 12.83
N ALA A 115 -50.76 8.57 12.18
CA ALA A 115 -50.41 9.83 12.84
C ALA A 115 -51.51 10.92 12.73
N ALA A 116 -52.75 10.54 12.36
CA ALA A 116 -53.86 11.48 12.18
C ALA A 116 -55.05 11.27 13.13
N ALA A 117 -54.95 10.37 14.11
CA ALA A 117 -55.94 10.23 15.17
C ALA A 117 -55.25 9.76 16.44
N HIS A 118 -54.83 10.72 17.29
CA HIS A 118 -54.88 10.69 18.75
C HIS A 118 -54.23 11.96 19.31
#